data_AF-A0A8K0SJ32-F1
#
_entry.id   AF-A0A8K0SJ32-F1
#
_cell.length_a   1.000
_cell.length_b   1.000
_cell.length_c   1.000
_cell.angle_alpha   90.00
_cell.angle_beta   90.00
_cell.angle_gamma   90.00
#
_symmetry.space_group_name_H-M   'P 1'
#
loop_
_entity.id
_entity.type
_entity.pdbx_description
1 polymer ?
#
loop_
_entity_poly.entity_id
_entity_poly.type
_entity_poly.pdbx_seq_one_letter_code
_entity_poly.pdbx_strand_id
1 'polypeptide(L)'
;MFKAHTDTEKIPGMFGTLVVCLPSPHEGGDVVTKHAGKTKIFKTSTEQSSFICWYSDVTHEVLPVISGYRWVLTYNLAIDTRHPQPTAESQLSQNNQLPQVLKGWLREPSETRANPWLYYVLDHDYTEANVSLPTLKRHDRAIVEYLNRLTQTEPAEIFLALLEKEERGDCEFYRSDHRYRGYGEYEEDYYDDDEDDDDAEDEDCGDDNEDFHEITDIIETNYQIKTLVDLQGNVVVSGLDLC
;
A
#
# COMPACT_ATOMS: atom_id res chain seq x y z
N MET A 1 13.35 3.97 -20.90
CA MET A 1 13.36 4.89 -19.74
C MET A 1 12.70 4.15 -18.58
N PHE A 2 13.36 4.06 -17.42
CA PHE A 2 12.81 3.39 -16.24
C PHE A 2 11.92 4.38 -15.48
N LYS A 3 10.62 4.35 -15.78
CA LYS A 3 9.61 5.17 -15.09
C LYS A 3 9.46 4.73 -13.64
N ALA A 4 8.83 5.58 -12.82
CA ALA A 4 8.49 5.25 -11.44
C ALA A 4 7.70 3.92 -11.36
N HIS A 5 8.25 2.96 -10.63
CA HIS A 5 7.62 1.68 -10.35
C HIS A 5 8.18 1.08 -9.06
N THR A 6 7.47 0.10 -8.50
CA THR A 6 7.98 -0.80 -7.46
C THR A 6 8.51 -2.07 -8.11
N ASP A 7 9.50 -2.70 -7.48
CA ASP A 7 10.03 -3.96 -7.99
C ASP A 7 9.04 -5.10 -7.69
N THR A 8 8.72 -5.89 -8.71
CA THR A 8 8.05 -7.17 -8.52
C THR A 8 9.05 -8.26 -8.15
N GLU A 9 8.60 -9.27 -7.44
CA GLU A 9 9.43 -10.41 -7.08
C GLU A 9 9.82 -11.20 -8.35
N LYS A 10 11.12 -11.24 -8.66
CA LYS A 10 11.65 -11.95 -9.86
C LYS A 10 12.21 -13.33 -9.56
N ILE A 11 12.59 -13.56 -8.31
CA ILE A 11 13.13 -14.84 -7.81
C ILE A 11 12.56 -15.11 -6.42
N PRO A 12 12.36 -16.38 -6.02
CA PRO A 12 11.85 -16.70 -4.69
C PRO A 12 12.67 -16.07 -3.57
N GLY A 13 12.01 -15.39 -2.65
CA GLY A 13 12.63 -14.76 -1.48
C GLY A 13 13.31 -13.42 -1.80
N MET A 14 13.10 -12.85 -2.99
CA MET A 14 13.60 -11.52 -3.32
C MET A 14 12.92 -10.45 -2.47
N PHE A 15 13.73 -9.66 -1.77
CA PHE A 15 13.25 -8.62 -0.88
C PHE A 15 13.69 -7.20 -1.28
N GLY A 16 14.59 -7.08 -2.24
CA GLY A 16 15.04 -5.79 -2.75
C GLY A 16 16.00 -5.88 -3.92
N THR A 17 16.55 -4.73 -4.29
CA THR A 17 17.44 -4.57 -5.44
C THR A 17 18.69 -3.82 -5.01
N LEU A 18 19.86 -4.24 -5.50
CA LEU A 18 21.14 -3.56 -5.37
C LEU A 18 21.62 -3.14 -6.75
N VAL A 19 21.90 -1.86 -6.94
CA VAL A 19 22.50 -1.31 -8.14
C VAL A 19 23.90 -0.81 -7.83
N VAL A 20 24.90 -1.44 -8.42
CA VAL A 20 26.30 -1.00 -8.37
C VAL A 20 26.62 -0.26 -9.65
N CYS A 21 26.96 1.01 -9.51
CA CYS A 21 27.31 1.89 -10.63
C CYS A 21 28.83 1.88 -10.80
N LEU A 22 29.27 1.46 -12.00
CA LEU A 22 30.68 1.36 -12.35
C LEU A 22 31.21 2.73 -12.80
N PRO A 23 32.50 3.03 -12.54
CA PRO A 23 33.13 4.25 -13.05
C PRO A 23 32.96 4.33 -14.56
N SER A 24 32.18 5.30 -15.02
CA SER A 24 31.86 5.49 -16.43
C SER A 24 31.54 6.96 -16.68
N PRO A 25 32.07 7.59 -17.75
CA PRO A 25 31.75 8.99 -18.05
C PRO A 25 30.28 9.12 -18.49
N HIS A 26 29.48 9.84 -17.70
CA HIS A 26 28.08 10.14 -18.01
C HIS A 26 27.58 11.41 -17.31
N GLU A 27 26.50 11.97 -17.83
CA GLU A 27 25.73 13.07 -17.21
C GLU A 27 24.25 12.65 -17.12
N GLY A 28 23.59 12.96 -16.01
CA GLY A 28 22.23 12.46 -15.71
C GLY A 28 22.24 11.00 -15.27
N GLY A 29 21.10 10.32 -15.36
CA GLY A 29 20.99 8.92 -14.89
C GLY A 29 20.78 8.77 -13.37
N ASP A 30 20.43 9.86 -12.69
CA ASP A 30 20.15 9.85 -11.25
C ASP A 30 19.00 8.89 -10.92
N VAL A 31 19.12 8.23 -9.77
CA VAL A 31 18.07 7.32 -9.27
C VAL A 31 17.26 8.05 -8.21
N VAL A 32 15.96 8.18 -8.42
CA VAL A 32 15.03 8.75 -7.45
C VAL A 32 14.29 7.62 -6.78
N THR A 33 14.23 7.66 -5.45
CA THR A 33 13.54 6.67 -4.61
C THR A 33 12.54 7.35 -3.70
N LYS A 34 11.36 6.75 -3.54
CA LYS A 34 10.25 7.27 -2.73
C LYS A 34 9.70 6.16 -1.83
N HIS A 35 9.61 6.45 -0.53
CA HIS A 35 9.05 5.54 0.47
C HIS A 35 8.50 6.32 1.66
N ALA A 36 7.29 5.99 2.11
CA ALA A 36 6.62 6.63 3.26
C ALA A 36 6.68 8.17 3.23
N GLY A 37 6.32 8.77 2.09
CA GLY A 37 6.34 10.22 1.89
C GLY A 37 7.74 10.87 1.80
N LYS A 38 8.82 10.10 1.95
CA LYS A 38 10.20 10.59 1.85
C LYS A 38 10.76 10.30 0.47
N THR A 39 11.42 11.30 -0.13
CA THR A 39 12.11 11.17 -1.42
C THR A 39 13.61 11.30 -1.22
N LYS A 40 14.39 10.42 -1.86
CA LYS A 40 15.86 10.50 -1.91
C LYS A 40 16.34 10.39 -3.35
N ILE A 41 17.33 11.20 -3.70
CA ILE A 41 17.97 11.22 -5.01
C ILE A 41 19.40 10.74 -4.84
N PHE A 42 19.79 9.75 -5.64
CA PHE A 42 21.12 9.20 -5.69
C PHE A 42 21.79 9.57 -7.00
N LYS A 43 22.91 10.29 -6.88
CA LYS A 43 23.75 10.71 -7.99
C LYS A 43 24.92 9.75 -8.13
N THR A 44 25.12 9.24 -9.34
CA THR A 44 26.22 8.33 -9.64
C THR A 44 27.54 9.08 -9.83
N SER A 45 28.62 8.51 -9.30
CA SER A 45 29.98 9.04 -9.51
C SER A 45 30.55 8.55 -10.83
N THR A 46 31.29 9.43 -11.53
CA THR A 46 32.01 9.09 -12.76
C THR A 46 33.42 8.54 -12.48
N GLU A 47 33.97 8.83 -11.30
CA GLU A 47 35.38 8.53 -10.95
C GLU A 47 35.52 7.31 -10.04
N GLN A 48 34.52 7.03 -9.21
CA GLN A 48 34.53 5.94 -8.23
C GLN A 48 33.29 5.09 -8.38
N SER A 49 33.41 3.80 -8.05
CA SER A 49 32.24 2.95 -7.95
C SER A 49 31.35 3.45 -6.83
N SER A 50 30.05 3.42 -7.09
CA SER A 50 29.02 3.84 -6.14
C SER A 50 27.91 2.82 -6.15
N PHE A 51 27.14 2.70 -5.07
CA PHE A 51 26.04 1.76 -5.04
C PHE A 51 24.83 2.37 -4.35
N ILE A 52 23.66 1.87 -4.72
CA ILE A 52 22.40 2.14 -4.07
C ILE A 52 21.63 0.83 -3.97
N CYS A 53 20.92 0.64 -2.87
CA CYS A 53 19.98 -0.47 -2.70
C CYS A 53 18.67 0.04 -2.11
N TRP A 54 17.60 -0.69 -2.41
CA TRP A 54 16.26 -0.43 -1.89
C TRP A 54 15.48 -1.73 -1.72
N TYR A 55 14.45 -1.67 -0.87
CA TYR A 55 13.48 -2.75 -0.69
C TYR A 55 12.45 -2.77 -1.82
N SER A 56 11.83 -3.93 -2.09
CA SER A 56 10.90 -4.09 -3.23
C SER A 56 9.68 -3.17 -3.21
N ASP A 57 9.27 -2.73 -2.01
CA ASP A 57 8.17 -1.80 -1.76
C ASP A 57 8.54 -0.32 -1.99
N VAL A 58 9.82 -0.02 -2.23
CA VAL A 58 10.27 1.33 -2.56
C VAL A 58 9.96 1.64 -4.03
N THR A 59 9.20 2.71 -4.26
CA THR A 59 8.99 3.24 -5.61
C THR A 59 10.28 3.89 -6.09
N HIS A 60 10.76 3.52 -7.27
CA HIS A 60 12.01 4.04 -7.83
C HIS A 60 11.90 4.36 -9.32
N GLU A 61 12.67 5.35 -9.76
CA GLU A 61 12.81 5.75 -11.16
C GLU A 61 14.27 6.10 -11.47
N VAL A 62 14.65 5.91 -12.74
CA VAL A 62 15.97 6.32 -13.24
C VAL A 62 15.76 7.44 -14.25
N LEU A 63 16.28 8.63 -13.92
CA LEU A 63 16.23 9.78 -14.80
C LEU A 63 17.06 9.54 -16.06
N PRO A 64 16.77 10.26 -17.17
CA PRO A 64 17.53 10.11 -18.40
C PRO A 64 19.03 10.37 -18.23
N VAL A 65 19.84 9.59 -18.93
CA VAL A 65 21.23 9.94 -19.20
C VAL A 65 21.22 10.98 -20.32
N ILE A 66 21.79 12.15 -20.04
CA ILE A 66 21.84 13.30 -20.94
C ILE A 66 23.05 13.18 -21.87
N SER A 67 24.18 12.66 -21.37
CA SER A 67 25.41 12.48 -22.13
C SER A 67 26.22 11.28 -21.63
N GLY A 68 27.02 10.67 -22.51
CA GLY A 68 27.89 9.54 -22.18
C GLY A 68 27.16 8.21 -21.97
N TYR A 69 27.78 7.31 -21.19
CA TYR A 69 27.25 5.96 -20.93
C TYR A 69 27.37 5.62 -19.45
N ARG A 70 26.22 5.30 -18.83
CA ARG A 70 26.15 4.88 -17.43
C ARG A 70 26.12 3.36 -17.34
N TRP A 71 27.18 2.75 -16.82
CA TRP A 71 27.29 1.31 -16.65
C TRP A 71 26.87 0.91 -15.23
N VAL A 72 25.93 -0.01 -15.13
CA VAL A 72 25.44 -0.52 -13.84
C VAL A 72 25.31 -2.04 -13.83
N LEU A 73 25.56 -2.62 -12.66
CA LEU A 73 25.26 -4.00 -12.34
C LEU A 73 24.06 -3.99 -11.40
N THR A 74 22.96 -4.65 -11.80
CA THR A 74 21.74 -4.75 -11.01
C THR A 74 21.62 -6.17 -10.48
N TYR A 75 21.48 -6.30 -9.15
CA TYR A 75 21.35 -7.56 -8.45
C TYR A 75 20.01 -7.60 -7.73
N ASN A 76 19.32 -8.73 -7.84
CA ASN A 76 18.19 -9.03 -6.96
C ASN A 76 18.76 -9.50 -5.61
N LEU A 77 18.34 -8.87 -4.52
CA LEU A 77 18.65 -9.30 -3.17
C LEU A 77 17.57 -10.27 -2.73
N ALA A 78 17.95 -11.51 -2.42
CA ALA A 78 17.05 -12.54 -1.94
C ALA A 78 17.56 -13.15 -0.64
N ILE A 79 16.63 -13.50 0.24
CA ILE A 79 16.92 -14.22 1.48
C ILE A 79 16.61 -15.70 1.25
N ASP A 80 17.57 -16.55 1.59
CA ASP A 80 17.33 -17.99 1.67
C ASP A 80 16.55 -18.29 2.96
N THR A 81 15.29 -18.68 2.80
CA THR A 81 14.39 -19.02 3.91
C THR A 81 14.81 -20.28 4.68
N ARG A 82 15.78 -21.05 4.15
CA ARG A 82 16.34 -22.24 4.82
C ARG A 82 17.39 -21.89 5.89
N HIS A 83 17.82 -20.63 5.96
CA HIS A 83 18.79 -20.15 6.93
C HIS A 83 18.16 -19.17 7.92
N PRO A 84 18.67 -19.09 9.17
CA PRO A 84 18.22 -18.11 10.15
C PRO A 84 18.38 -16.70 9.57
N GLN A 85 17.28 -15.95 9.54
CA GLN A 85 17.27 -14.63 8.93
C GLN A 85 17.79 -13.60 9.94
N PRO A 86 18.62 -12.62 9.52
CA PRO A 86 18.89 -11.46 10.33
C PRO A 86 17.59 -10.66 10.49
N THR A 87 16.96 -10.76 11.66
CA THR A 87 15.71 -10.07 11.96
C THR A 87 15.99 -8.62 12.41
N ALA A 88 15.12 -7.70 11.99
CA ALA A 88 15.10 -6.32 12.50
C ALA A 88 14.86 -6.29 14.04
N GLU A 89 14.41 -7.40 14.61
CA GLU A 89 14.43 -7.64 16.06
C GLU A 89 15.77 -7.33 16.71
N SER A 90 16.91 -7.54 16.04
CA SER A 90 18.23 -7.22 16.61
C SER A 90 18.39 -5.72 16.91
N GLN A 91 17.78 -4.86 16.09
CA GLN A 91 17.74 -3.41 16.30
C GLN A 91 16.64 -3.05 17.32
N LEU A 92 15.46 -3.67 17.24
CA LEU A 92 14.38 -3.46 18.22
C LEU A 92 14.80 -3.90 19.63
N SER A 93 15.59 -4.97 19.76
CA SER A 93 16.11 -5.49 21.03
C SER A 93 17.12 -4.55 21.70
N GLN A 94 17.71 -3.61 20.95
CA GLN A 94 18.54 -2.54 21.53
C GLN A 94 17.68 -1.42 22.12
N ASN A 95 16.38 -1.37 21.82
CA ASN A 95 15.47 -0.38 22.36
C ASN A 95 15.00 -0.77 23.76
N ASN A 96 15.74 -0.33 24.79
CA ASN A 96 15.42 -0.59 26.19
C ASN A 96 14.21 0.21 26.72
N GLN A 97 13.60 1.10 25.92
CA GLN A 97 12.48 1.93 26.37
C GLN A 97 11.16 1.18 26.33
N LEU A 98 10.88 0.40 25.27
CA LEU A 98 9.60 -0.29 25.11
C LEU A 98 9.29 -1.26 26.27
N PRO A 99 10.23 -2.09 26.75
CA PRO A 99 9.98 -2.96 27.90
C PRO A 99 9.64 -2.18 29.17
N GLN A 100 10.24 -1.01 29.39
CA GLN A 100 9.99 -0.19 30.57
C GLN A 100 8.60 0.46 30.51
N VAL A 101 8.20 0.94 29.33
CA VAL A 101 6.86 1.51 29.12
C VAL A 101 5.79 0.44 29.29
N LEU A 102 5.98 -0.75 28.71
CA LEU A 102 5.06 -1.87 28.86
C LEU A 102 4.90 -2.27 30.33
N LYS A 103 6.00 -2.41 31.07
CA LYS A 103 5.96 -2.69 32.52
C LYS A 103 5.25 -1.58 33.29
N GLY A 104 5.49 -0.32 32.93
CA GLY A 104 4.82 0.84 33.53
C GLY A 104 3.30 0.76 33.34
N TRP A 105 2.85 0.50 32.11
CA TRP A 105 1.44 0.31 31.79
C TRP A 105 0.84 -0.90 32.51
N LEU A 106 1.57 -2.01 32.60
CA LEU A 106 1.11 -3.23 33.24
C LEU A 106 0.94 -3.13 34.76
N ARG A 107 1.58 -2.14 35.42
CA ARG A 107 1.43 -1.92 36.88
C ARG A 107 0.04 -1.42 37.28
N GLU A 108 -0.66 -0.72 36.39
CA GLU A 108 -2.01 -0.26 36.65
C GLU A 108 -3.00 -1.42 36.40
N PRO A 109 -3.93 -1.73 37.30
CA PRO A 109 -4.95 -2.75 37.05
C PRO A 109 -5.78 -2.41 35.80
N SER A 110 -6.10 -3.41 34.97
CA SER A 110 -6.89 -3.23 33.73
C SER A 110 -8.21 -2.50 33.96
N GLU A 111 -8.85 -2.74 35.10
CA GLU A 111 -10.12 -2.13 35.53
C GLU A 111 -10.03 -0.62 35.78
N THR A 112 -8.83 -0.13 36.08
CA THR A 112 -8.57 1.29 36.39
C THR A 112 -7.93 2.06 35.25
N ARG A 113 -7.56 1.36 34.16
CA ARG A 113 -6.93 1.99 33.00
C ARG A 113 -7.97 2.73 32.17
N ALA A 114 -7.57 3.88 31.66
CA ALA A 114 -8.37 4.62 30.68
C ALA A 114 -8.63 3.80 29.41
N ASN A 115 -7.65 2.98 28.99
CA ASN A 115 -7.80 2.00 27.91
C ASN A 115 -7.19 0.66 28.36
N PRO A 116 -8.00 -0.41 28.50
CA PRO A 116 -7.49 -1.74 28.87
C PRO A 116 -6.74 -2.42 27.71
N TRP A 117 -6.93 -1.94 26.48
CA TRP A 117 -6.34 -2.49 25.26
C TRP A 117 -5.28 -1.56 24.67
N LEU A 118 -4.26 -2.15 24.05
CA LEU A 118 -3.26 -1.44 23.26
C LEU A 118 -3.38 -1.90 21.80
N TYR A 119 -3.53 -0.94 20.89
CA TYR A 119 -3.62 -1.21 19.46
C TYR A 119 -2.36 -0.75 18.75
N TYR A 120 -1.86 -1.57 17.83
CA TYR A 120 -0.76 -1.23 16.95
C TYR A 120 -1.13 -1.64 15.53
N VAL A 121 -1.12 -0.66 14.61
CA VAL A 121 -1.45 -0.88 13.21
C VAL A 121 -0.19 -1.38 12.50
N LEU A 122 -0.32 -2.52 11.82
CA LEU A 122 0.73 -3.11 11.00
C LEU A 122 0.86 -2.37 9.67
N ASP A 123 2.05 -2.36 9.08
CA ASP A 123 2.35 -1.59 7.87
C ASP A 123 1.74 -2.20 6.59
N HIS A 124 1.44 -3.50 6.59
CA HIS A 124 0.89 -4.20 5.41
C HIS A 124 -0.58 -4.59 5.59
N ASP A 125 -1.30 -4.64 4.47
CA ASP A 125 -2.63 -5.23 4.42
C ASP A 125 -2.56 -6.76 4.42
N TYR A 126 -3.40 -7.37 5.25
CA TYR A 126 -3.52 -8.81 5.41
C TYR A 126 -4.95 -9.27 5.15
N THR A 127 -5.07 -10.49 4.62
CA THR A 127 -6.35 -11.18 4.44
C THR A 127 -6.56 -12.17 5.58
N GLU A 128 -7.80 -12.61 5.79
CA GLU A 128 -8.16 -13.66 6.77
C GLU A 128 -7.33 -14.94 6.62
N ALA A 129 -6.98 -15.32 5.39
CA ALA A 129 -6.17 -16.50 5.13
C ALA A 129 -4.68 -16.35 5.53
N ASN A 130 -4.17 -15.13 5.76
CA ASN A 130 -2.75 -14.84 5.90
C ASN A 130 -2.41 -14.03 7.15
N VAL A 131 -3.28 -14.01 8.17
CA VAL A 131 -3.03 -13.33 9.44
C VAL A 131 -2.52 -14.34 10.49
N SER A 132 -1.20 -14.54 10.51
CA SER A 132 -0.51 -15.38 11.51
C SER A 132 0.93 -14.92 11.63
N LEU A 133 1.58 -15.15 12.77
CA LEU A 133 2.98 -14.75 12.97
C LEU A 133 3.94 -15.18 11.83
N PRO A 134 3.90 -16.43 11.32
CA PRO A 134 4.79 -16.84 10.24
C PRO A 134 4.46 -16.20 8.87
N THR A 135 3.22 -15.75 8.66
CA THR A 135 2.76 -15.12 7.41
C THR A 135 2.91 -13.60 7.42
N LEU A 136 3.18 -12.99 8.58
CA LEU A 136 3.46 -11.56 8.69
C LEU A 136 4.68 -11.18 7.84
N LYS A 137 4.57 -10.03 7.16
CA LYS A 137 5.58 -9.54 6.23
C LYS A 137 6.62 -8.70 6.98
N ARG A 138 7.89 -9.04 6.79
CA ARG A 138 9.07 -8.19 7.06
C ARG A 138 9.02 -7.48 8.42
N HIS A 139 8.72 -6.18 8.43
CA HIS A 139 8.75 -5.32 9.62
C HIS A 139 7.68 -5.71 10.64
N ASP A 140 6.46 -5.99 10.17
CA ASP A 140 5.34 -6.41 11.01
C ASP A 140 5.69 -7.66 11.81
N ARG A 141 6.30 -8.64 11.13
CA ARG A 141 6.78 -9.85 11.76
C ARG A 141 7.80 -9.54 12.86
N ALA A 142 8.80 -8.72 12.57
CA ALA A 142 9.83 -8.38 13.55
C ALA A 142 9.27 -7.64 14.78
N ILE A 143 8.27 -6.77 14.58
CA ILE A 143 7.60 -6.08 15.69
C ILE A 143 6.82 -7.07 16.55
N VAL A 144 6.00 -7.94 15.93
CA VAL A 144 5.17 -8.89 16.66
C VAL A 144 6.03 -9.95 17.35
N GLU A 145 7.10 -10.44 16.72
CA GLU A 145 8.05 -11.36 17.37
C GLU A 145 8.76 -10.69 18.57
N TYR A 146 9.16 -9.43 18.44
CA TYR A 146 9.76 -8.67 19.54
C TYR A 146 8.77 -8.47 20.70
N LEU A 147 7.53 -8.05 20.40
CA LEU A 147 6.49 -7.88 21.41
C LEU A 147 6.16 -9.21 22.11
N ASN A 148 6.00 -10.30 21.35
CA ASN A 148 5.70 -11.63 21.89
C ASN A 148 6.77 -12.09 22.88
N ARG A 149 8.05 -11.79 22.60
CA ARG A 149 9.14 -12.09 23.52
C ARG A 149 9.08 -11.26 24.81
N LEU A 150 8.68 -10.00 24.73
CA LEU A 150 8.52 -9.15 25.91
C LEU A 150 7.36 -9.64 26.79
N THR A 151 6.24 -10.00 26.15
CA THR A 151 5.05 -10.47 26.84
C THR A 151 5.21 -11.86 27.43
N GLN A 152 6.15 -12.70 26.98
CA GLN A 152 6.48 -13.98 27.66
C GLN A 152 6.87 -13.82 29.14
N THR A 153 7.38 -12.65 29.53
CA THR A 153 7.80 -12.37 30.92
C THR A 153 6.76 -11.62 31.75
N GLU A 154 5.63 -11.27 31.16
CA GLU A 154 4.64 -10.37 31.74
C GLU A 154 3.21 -10.94 31.54
N PRO A 155 2.20 -10.54 32.34
CA PRO A 155 0.83 -11.02 32.18
C PRO A 155 0.11 -10.29 31.04
N ALA A 156 0.62 -10.44 29.81
CA ALA A 156 0.06 -9.83 28.61
C ALA A 156 -0.01 -10.86 27.48
N GLU A 157 -1.10 -10.81 26.70
CA GLU A 157 -1.31 -11.68 25.55
C GLU A 157 -1.48 -10.82 24.29
N ILE A 158 -0.98 -11.31 23.16
CA ILE A 158 -1.01 -10.60 21.89
C ILE A 158 -1.92 -11.35 20.94
N PHE A 159 -2.82 -10.59 20.32
CA PHE A 159 -3.69 -11.05 19.26
C PHE A 159 -3.45 -10.22 18.01
N LEU A 160 -3.71 -10.81 16.85
CA LEU A 160 -3.74 -10.11 15.57
C LEU A 160 -5.20 -9.87 15.20
N ALA A 161 -5.55 -8.64 14.83
CA ALA A 161 -6.90 -8.27 14.45
C ALA A 161 -6.93 -7.80 13.00
N LEU A 162 -7.91 -8.27 12.25
CA LEU A 162 -8.28 -7.73 10.95
C LEU A 162 -9.39 -6.70 11.16
N LEU A 163 -9.10 -5.47 10.73
CA LEU A 163 -10.02 -4.36 10.80
C LEU A 163 -10.67 -4.18 9.44
N GLU A 164 -11.98 -4.02 9.43
CA GLU A 164 -12.75 -3.62 8.27
C GLU A 164 -13.28 -2.23 8.51
N LYS A 165 -13.04 -1.35 7.55
CA LYS A 165 -13.55 0.01 7.54
C LYS A 165 -14.64 0.08 6.48
N GLU A 166 -15.86 0.39 6.88
CA GLU A 166 -16.97 0.66 5.99
C GLU A 166 -17.17 2.18 5.91
N GLU A 167 -17.24 2.73 4.70
CA GLU A 167 -17.57 4.12 4.46
C GLU A 167 -18.84 4.22 3.65
N ARG A 168 -19.80 5.01 4.13
CA ARG A 168 -21.05 5.32 3.44
C ARG A 168 -21.11 6.79 3.18
N GLY A 169 -21.57 7.15 2.01
CA GLY A 169 -21.60 8.53 1.59
C GLY A 169 -22.43 8.74 0.34
N ASP A 170 -22.56 10.01 -0.03
CA ASP A 170 -23.24 10.37 -1.26
C ASP A 170 -22.37 10.01 -2.47
N CYS A 171 -23.03 9.69 -3.58
CA CYS A 171 -22.39 9.49 -4.87
C CYS A 171 -22.96 10.49 -5.86
N GLU A 172 -22.11 11.15 -6.62
CA GLU A 172 -22.55 11.99 -7.72
C GLU A 172 -22.95 11.11 -8.91
N PHE A 173 -24.25 11.01 -9.14
CA PHE A 173 -24.77 10.50 -10.41
C PHE A 173 -24.44 11.54 -11.49
N TYR A 174 -23.39 11.31 -12.28
CA TYR A 174 -23.31 11.92 -13.60
C TYR A 174 -24.43 11.31 -14.44
N ARG A 175 -25.64 11.87 -14.33
CA ARG A 175 -26.61 11.73 -15.40
C ARG A 175 -25.91 12.24 -16.65
N SER A 176 -25.58 11.34 -17.56
CA SER A 176 -25.25 11.68 -18.93
C SER A 176 -26.39 12.57 -19.42
N ASP A 177 -26.13 13.87 -19.42
CA ASP A 177 -27.10 14.89 -19.75
C ASP A 177 -27.30 14.79 -21.26
N HIS A 178 -28.20 13.90 -21.67
CA HIS A 178 -28.67 13.82 -23.05
C HIS A 178 -29.18 15.21 -23.41
N ARG A 179 -28.40 15.86 -24.26
CA ARG A 179 -28.59 17.22 -24.75
C ARG A 179 -30.04 17.42 -25.20
N TYR A 180 -30.86 18.01 -24.33
CA TYR A 180 -32.08 18.68 -24.76
C TYR A 180 -31.67 19.93 -25.55
N ARG A 181 -31.50 19.75 -26.87
CA ARG A 181 -31.28 20.85 -27.79
C ARG A 181 -32.62 21.56 -27.97
N GLY A 182 -32.74 22.71 -27.32
CA GLY A 182 -33.94 23.51 -27.23
C GLY A 182 -34.49 23.95 -28.59
N TYR A 183 -35.82 24.03 -28.62
CA TYR A 183 -36.62 24.75 -29.60
C TYR A 183 -36.17 26.21 -29.72
N GLY A 184 -35.94 26.66 -30.95
CA GLY A 184 -35.78 28.07 -31.32
C GLY A 184 -36.50 28.35 -32.64
N GLU A 185 -37.69 28.96 -32.54
CA GLU A 185 -38.32 29.84 -33.55
C GLU A 185 -37.37 31.01 -33.89
N TYR A 186 -37.26 31.67 -35.05
CA TYR A 186 -37.92 31.80 -36.38
C TYR A 186 -36.73 31.93 -37.40
N GLU A 187 -36.79 31.83 -38.73
CA GLU A 187 -37.66 32.47 -39.73
C GLU A 187 -37.22 31.97 -41.14
N GLU A 188 -38.20 31.66 -41.98
CA GLU A 188 -38.32 31.73 -43.47
C GLU A 188 -37.06 31.82 -44.38
N ASP A 189 -36.92 30.86 -45.32
CA ASP A 189 -36.76 31.12 -46.77
C ASP A 189 -36.76 29.81 -47.61
N TYR A 190 -37.40 29.88 -48.79
CA TYR A 190 -37.81 28.80 -49.71
C TYR A 190 -36.68 28.16 -50.55
N TYR A 191 -36.74 26.84 -50.80
CA TYR A 191 -36.99 26.12 -52.09
C TYR A 191 -36.59 24.62 -52.01
N ASP A 192 -37.39 23.77 -52.69
CA ASP A 192 -37.29 22.34 -53.10
C ASP A 192 -35.90 21.67 -52.99
N ASP A 193 -35.75 20.38 -52.68
CA ASP A 193 -36.39 19.21 -53.31
C ASP A 193 -36.08 17.92 -52.51
N ASP A 194 -36.98 16.93 -52.65
CA ASP A 194 -36.79 15.48 -52.55
C ASP A 194 -36.44 14.76 -51.23
N GLU A 195 -37.44 13.98 -50.80
CA GLU A 195 -37.41 12.56 -50.39
C GLU A 195 -36.09 11.98 -49.86
N ASP A 196 -36.07 11.60 -48.57
CA ASP A 196 -35.86 10.19 -48.20
C ASP A 196 -36.20 9.96 -46.71
N ASP A 197 -37.01 8.92 -46.53
CA ASP A 197 -37.61 8.39 -45.32
C ASP A 197 -36.66 7.30 -44.80
N ASP A 198 -35.93 7.57 -43.71
CA ASP A 198 -35.12 6.54 -43.05
C ASP A 198 -35.34 6.63 -41.52
N ASP A 199 -36.22 5.76 -41.05
CA ASP A 199 -36.41 5.35 -39.67
C ASP A 199 -35.08 4.89 -39.07
N ALA A 200 -34.39 5.79 -38.36
CA ALA A 200 -33.27 5.41 -37.51
C ALA A 200 -33.84 4.83 -36.19
N GLU A 201 -33.94 3.51 -36.14
CA GLU A 201 -34.16 2.74 -34.92
C GLU A 201 -33.10 3.16 -33.87
N ASP A 202 -33.57 3.72 -32.75
CA ASP A 202 -32.75 3.97 -31.56
C ASP A 202 -32.24 2.62 -31.03
N GLU A 203 -31.02 2.23 -31.43
CA GLU A 203 -30.27 1.17 -30.78
C GLU A 203 -29.86 1.64 -29.37
N ASP A 204 -30.73 1.33 -28.41
CA ASP A 204 -30.49 1.35 -26.97
C ASP A 204 -29.32 0.41 -26.64
N CYS A 205 -28.09 0.94 -26.72
CA CYS A 205 -26.90 0.28 -26.23
C CYS A 205 -26.81 0.48 -24.72
N GLY A 206 -27.49 -0.40 -23.98
CA GLY A 206 -27.30 -0.58 -22.55
C GLY A 206 -25.83 -0.83 -22.24
N ASP A 207 -25.17 0.19 -21.70
CA ASP A 207 -23.82 0.11 -21.15
C ASP A 207 -23.92 -0.54 -19.76
N ASP A 208 -23.94 -1.87 -19.74
CA ASP A 208 -23.87 -2.71 -18.54
C ASP A 208 -22.45 -2.69 -17.91
N ASN A 209 -21.83 -1.51 -17.82
CA ASN A 209 -20.66 -1.35 -16.96
C ASN A 209 -21.17 -1.16 -15.53
N GLU A 210 -21.00 -2.20 -14.71
CA GLU A 210 -21.04 -2.15 -13.24
C GLU A 210 -19.88 -1.27 -12.71
N ASP A 211 -19.82 -0.01 -13.16
CA ASP A 211 -18.87 0.98 -12.67
C ASP A 211 -19.37 1.44 -11.30
N PHE A 212 -18.71 0.94 -10.26
CA PHE A 212 -18.91 1.42 -8.89
C PHE A 212 -18.73 2.94 -8.85
N HIS A 213 -19.78 3.68 -8.44
CA HIS A 213 -19.68 5.12 -8.26
C HIS A 213 -18.75 5.45 -7.09
N GLU A 214 -17.78 6.33 -7.32
CA GLU A 214 -16.89 6.83 -6.27
C GLU A 214 -17.71 7.67 -5.26
N ILE A 215 -17.50 7.43 -3.97
CA ILE A 215 -18.16 8.19 -2.89
C ILE A 215 -17.54 9.58 -2.87
N THR A 216 -18.35 10.61 -3.09
CA THR A 216 -17.89 11.99 -3.16
C THR A 216 -17.84 12.65 -1.78
N ASP A 217 -18.79 12.31 -0.92
CA ASP A 217 -18.86 12.82 0.45
C ASP A 217 -19.16 11.69 1.44
N ILE A 218 -18.21 11.39 2.32
CA ILE A 218 -18.36 10.36 3.35
C ILE A 218 -19.21 10.92 4.50
N ILE A 219 -20.39 10.32 4.71
CA ILE A 219 -21.35 10.70 5.75
C ILE A 219 -21.13 9.88 7.02
N GLU A 220 -20.75 8.61 6.86
CA GLU A 220 -20.58 7.67 7.97
C GLU A 220 -19.35 6.79 7.72
N THR A 221 -18.52 6.63 8.76
CA THR A 221 -17.39 5.71 8.76
C THR A 221 -17.53 4.78 9.95
N ASN A 222 -17.57 3.47 9.69
CA ASN A 222 -17.62 2.44 10.71
C ASN A 222 -16.34 1.60 10.69
N TYR A 223 -15.86 1.20 11.86
CA TYR A 223 -14.72 0.30 12.03
C TYR A 223 -15.15 -0.93 12.82
N GLN A 224 -14.97 -2.11 12.24
CA GLN A 224 -15.25 -3.38 12.91
C GLN A 224 -14.01 -4.26 12.92
N ILE A 225 -13.78 -4.98 14.03
CA ILE A 225 -12.86 -6.11 14.03
C ILE A 225 -13.59 -7.25 13.34
N LYS A 226 -13.20 -7.50 12.10
CA LYS A 226 -13.72 -8.60 11.30
C LYS A 226 -13.37 -9.94 11.93
N THR A 227 -12.09 -10.12 12.24
CA THR A 227 -11.56 -11.35 12.83
C THR A 227 -10.40 -11.05 13.78
N LEU A 228 -10.43 -11.66 14.96
CA LEU A 228 -9.34 -11.68 15.93
C LEU A 228 -8.73 -13.08 15.95
N VAL A 229 -7.42 -13.19 15.77
CA VAL A 229 -6.69 -14.45 15.76
C VAL A 229 -5.54 -14.45 16.76
N ASP A 230 -5.16 -15.63 17.24
CA ASP A 230 -3.92 -15.83 17.98
C ASP A 230 -2.68 -15.74 17.06
N LEU A 231 -1.49 -15.79 17.64
CA LEU A 231 -0.24 -15.73 16.87
C LEU A 231 -0.03 -16.95 15.94
N GLN A 232 -0.76 -18.05 16.16
CA GLN A 232 -0.74 -19.25 15.32
C GLN A 232 -1.75 -19.18 14.17
N GLY A 233 -2.62 -18.15 14.15
CA GLY A 233 -3.66 -17.96 13.14
C GLY A 233 -4.98 -18.67 13.48
N ASN A 234 -5.17 -19.13 14.72
CA ASN A 234 -6.47 -19.66 15.14
C ASN A 234 -7.42 -18.51 15.48
N VAL A 235 -8.66 -18.59 14.99
CA VAL A 235 -9.68 -17.59 15.26
C VAL A 235 -10.11 -17.65 16.74
N VAL A 236 -10.02 -16.51 17.41
CA VAL A 236 -10.44 -16.34 18.81
C VAL A 236 -11.83 -15.74 18.87
N VAL A 237 -12.08 -14.67 18.10
CA VAL A 237 -13.38 -13.99 18.00
C VAL A 237 -13.58 -13.42 16.60
N SER A 238 -14.82 -13.33 16.13
CA SER A 238 -15.22 -12.70 14.86
C SER A 238 -16.38 -11.74 15.08
N GLY A 239 -16.38 -10.60 14.37
CA GLY A 239 -17.48 -9.63 14.39
C GLY A 239 -17.60 -8.86 15.70
N LEU A 240 -16.52 -8.19 16.12
CA LEU A 240 -16.53 -7.28 17.26
C LEU A 240 -16.57 -5.83 16.77
N ASP A 241 -17.58 -5.07 17.18
CA ASP A 241 -17.62 -3.63 16.93
C ASP A 241 -16.57 -2.91 17.78
N LEU A 242 -15.77 -2.03 17.14
CA LEU A 242 -14.91 -1.10 17.85
C LEU A 242 -15.73 0.14 18.17
N CYS A 243 -16.34 0.17 19.37
CA CYS A 243 -16.99 1.35 19.91
C CYS A 243 -16.01 2.51 20.13
#